data_AF-A0AA92TV40-F1
#
_entry.id   AF-A0AA92TV40-F1
#
_cell.length_a   1.000
_cell.length_b   1.000
_cell.length_c   1.000
_cell.angle_alpha   90.00
_cell.angle_beta   90.00
_cell.angle_gamma   90.00
#
_symmetry.space_group_name_H-M   'P 1'
#
loop_
_entity.id
_entity.type
_entity.pdbx_description
1 polymer ?
#
loop_
_entity_poly.entity_id
_entity_poly.type
_entity_poly.pdbx_seq_one_letter_code
_entity_poly.pdbx_strand_id
1 'polypeptide(L)'
;MGHFSLDFKKAKGSSDARESDHIERKVIPDNADPTRTHLNRELVKMPSGVYGRDEAISHRIKTAGIKRKITNDQVRVIRTVLSFTFAPG
;
A
#
# COMPACT_ATOMS: atom_id res chain seq x y z
N MET A 1 -1.66 22.92 -18.94
CA MET A 1 -1.49 21.50 -19.33
C MET A 1 -1.51 20.67 -18.06
N GLY A 2 -2.32 19.61 -18.00
CA GLY A 2 -2.35 18.71 -16.84
C GLY A 2 -1.10 17.82 -16.78
N HIS A 3 -0.74 17.33 -15.59
CA HIS A 3 0.39 16.43 -15.39
C HIS A 3 -0.05 15.10 -14.80
N PHE A 4 0.63 14.04 -15.21
CA PHE A 4 0.50 12.71 -14.64
C PHE A 4 1.74 12.39 -13.81
N SER A 5 1.55 11.80 -12.62
CA SER A 5 2.65 11.32 -11.78
C SER A 5 2.48 9.85 -11.41
N LEU A 6 3.59 9.13 -11.51
CA LEU A 6 3.73 7.73 -11.18
C LEU A 6 5.07 7.52 -10.46
N ASP A 7 4.99 7.11 -9.20
CA ASP A 7 6.17 6.85 -8.35
C ASP A 7 6.19 5.41 -7.84
N PHE A 8 7.38 4.82 -7.74
CA PHE A 8 7.58 3.46 -7.28
C PHE A 8 8.50 3.40 -6.06
N LYS A 9 8.02 2.80 -4.96
CA LYS A 9 8.80 2.61 -3.73
C LYS A 9 8.94 1.13 -3.38
N LYS A 10 10.16 0.70 -3.10
CA LYS A 10 10.47 -0.66 -2.63
C LYS A 10 10.33 -0.74 -1.12
N ALA A 11 9.62 -1.76 -0.62
CA ALA A 11 9.60 -2.12 0.79
C ALA A 11 10.28 -3.48 1.00
N LYS A 12 11.18 -3.57 1.98
CA LYS A 12 11.95 -4.76 2.33
C LYS A 12 11.60 -5.19 3.75
N GLY A 13 11.61 -6.49 4.03
CA GLY A 13 11.35 -7.00 5.38
C GLY A 13 10.01 -6.50 5.94
N SER A 14 10.04 -5.88 7.13
CA SER A 14 8.87 -5.28 7.80
C SER A 14 8.67 -3.78 7.50
N SER A 15 9.39 -3.19 6.53
CA SER A 15 9.36 -1.75 6.27
C SER A 15 8.04 -1.23 5.67
N ASP A 16 7.06 -2.10 5.45
CA ASP A 16 5.74 -1.71 4.93
C ASP A 16 4.75 -1.32 6.04
N ALA A 17 4.97 -1.76 7.29
CA ALA A 17 3.97 -1.63 8.36
C ALA A 17 3.51 -0.18 8.61
N ARG A 18 4.45 0.77 8.68
CA ARG A 18 4.11 2.19 8.85
C ARG A 18 3.29 2.74 7.68
N GLU A 19 3.56 2.28 6.46
CA GLU A 19 2.81 2.71 5.28
C GLU A 19 1.43 2.06 5.25
N SER A 20 1.32 0.78 5.64
CA SER A 20 0.06 0.09 5.84
C SER A 20 -0.83 0.85 6.83
N ASP A 21 -0.29 1.26 7.98
CA ASP A 21 -1.02 2.05 8.98
C ASP A 21 -1.50 3.41 8.42
N HIS A 22 -0.69 4.04 7.56
CA HIS A 22 -1.02 5.30 6.88
C HIS A 22 -2.16 5.12 5.86
N ILE A 23 -2.12 4.04 5.08
CA ILE A 23 -3.15 3.68 4.07
C ILE A 23 -4.47 3.29 4.76
N GLU A 24 -4.37 2.50 5.84
CA GLU A 24 -5.51 2.03 6.64
C GLU A 24 -6.07 3.12 7.59
N ARG A 25 -5.48 4.32 7.59
CA ARG A 25 -5.89 5.46 8.43
C ARG A 25 -5.88 5.18 9.93
N LYS A 26 -4.98 4.29 10.40
CA LYS A 26 -4.65 4.17 11.83
C LYS A 26 -3.89 5.39 12.33
N VAL A 27 -3.18 6.07 11.42
CA VAL A 27 -2.55 7.36 11.64
C VAL A 27 -3.11 8.35 10.60
N ILE A 28 -3.62 9.49 11.07
CA ILE A 28 -4.14 10.55 10.20
C ILE A 28 -3.06 11.64 10.09
N PRO A 29 -2.51 11.91 8.89
CA PRO A 29 -1.53 12.98 8.72
C PRO A 29 -2.19 14.36 8.75
N ASP A 30 -1.42 15.39 9.10
CA ASP A 30 -1.90 16.77 9.26
C ASP A 30 -2.60 17.34 8.02
N ASN A 31 -2.23 16.86 6.83
CA ASN A 31 -2.82 17.30 5.56
C ASN A 31 -4.05 16.49 5.11
N ALA A 32 -4.52 15.54 5.92
CA ALA A 32 -5.71 14.75 5.64
C ALA A 32 -6.91 15.26 6.44
N ASP A 33 -8.03 15.49 5.75
CA ASP A 33 -9.31 15.79 6.38
C ASP A 33 -9.94 14.50 6.94
N PRO A 34 -10.05 14.35 8.29
CA PRO A 34 -10.57 13.13 8.90
C PRO A 34 -12.03 12.87 8.53
N THR A 35 -12.82 13.91 8.26
CA THR A 35 -14.24 13.79 7.93
C THR A 35 -14.46 13.11 6.58
N ARG A 36 -13.45 13.09 5.71
CA ARG A 36 -13.51 12.55 4.34
C ARG A 36 -12.92 11.15 4.20
N THR A 37 -12.37 10.58 5.28
CA THR A 37 -11.74 9.24 5.26
C THR A 37 -12.69 8.13 4.81
N HIS A 38 -13.98 8.25 5.11
CA HIS A 38 -15.04 7.33 4.67
C HIS A 38 -15.20 7.23 3.14
N LEU A 39 -14.65 8.18 2.37
CA LEU A 39 -14.68 8.17 0.91
C LEU A 39 -13.58 7.30 0.29
N ASN A 40 -12.57 6.89 1.07
CA ASN A 40 -11.51 6.02 0.59
C ASN A 40 -12.07 4.65 0.18
N ARG A 41 -11.50 4.05 -0.86
CA ARG A 41 -11.92 2.73 -1.37
C ARG A 41 -10.74 1.79 -1.45
N GLU A 42 -10.95 0.55 -1.02
CA GLU A 42 -10.03 -0.54 -1.28
C GLU A 42 -10.38 -1.19 -2.62
N LEU A 43 -9.43 -1.17 -3.55
CA LEU A 43 -9.61 -1.76 -4.89
C LEU A 43 -9.13 -3.22 -4.96
N VAL A 44 -8.36 -3.67 -3.97
CA VAL A 44 -7.81 -5.02 -3.90
C VAL A 44 -8.46 -5.76 -2.75
N LYS A 45 -9.13 -6.88 -3.05
CA LYS A 45 -9.74 -7.73 -2.02
C LYS A 45 -8.67 -8.42 -1.18
N MET A 46 -8.87 -8.43 0.13
CA MET A 46 -8.05 -9.19 1.07
C MET A 46 -8.34 -10.70 0.93
N PRO A 47 -7.35 -11.59 1.22
CA PRO A 47 -7.60 -13.01 1.34
C PRO A 47 -8.67 -13.32 2.41
N SER A 48 -9.39 -14.43 2.26
CA SER A 48 -10.40 -14.85 3.25
C SER A 48 -9.77 -15.07 4.62
N GLY A 49 -10.38 -14.50 5.66
CA GLY A 49 -9.91 -14.64 7.05
C GLY A 49 -8.63 -13.86 7.37
N VAL A 50 -8.14 -13.00 6.46
CA VAL A 50 -6.97 -12.15 6.64
C VAL A 50 -7.40 -10.70 6.81
N TYR A 51 -6.87 -10.02 7.82
CA TYR A 51 -7.26 -8.66 8.19
C TYR A 51 -6.08 -7.70 8.07
N GLY A 52 -6.30 -6.65 7.29
CA GLY A 52 -5.27 -5.63 7.04
C GLY A 52 -4.20 -6.04 6.02
N ARG A 53 -3.43 -5.05 5.61
CA ARG A 53 -2.50 -5.09 4.49
C ARG A 53 -1.26 -5.91 4.79
N ASP A 54 -0.66 -5.75 5.97
CA ASP A 54 0.56 -6.46 6.35
C ASP A 54 0.36 -7.98 6.41
N GLU A 55 -0.77 -8.41 6.96
CA GLU A 55 -1.15 -9.82 7.00
C GLU A 55 -1.45 -10.33 5.57
N ALA A 56 -2.16 -9.55 4.75
CA ALA A 56 -2.42 -9.90 3.36
C ALA A 56 -1.13 -10.05 2.52
N ILE A 57 -0.15 -9.18 2.69
CA ILE A 57 1.17 -9.27 2.03
C ILE A 57 1.88 -10.54 2.49
N SER A 58 1.93 -10.76 3.81
CA SER A 58 2.59 -11.93 4.39
C SER A 58 1.95 -13.24 3.94
N HIS A 59 0.61 -13.29 3.93
CA HIS A 59 -0.16 -14.43 3.45
C HIS A 59 0.16 -14.72 1.98
N ARG A 60 0.06 -13.73 1.09
CA ARG A 60 0.35 -13.89 -0.34
C ARG A 60 1.75 -14.42 -0.60
N ILE A 61 2.76 -13.91 0.12
CA ILE A 61 4.14 -14.38 0.00
C ILE A 61 4.26 -15.83 0.46
N LYS A 62 3.68 -16.18 1.62
CA LYS A 62 3.72 -17.55 2.17
C LYS A 62 3.03 -18.55 1.26
N THR A 63 1.92 -18.17 0.63
CA THR A 63 1.12 -19.05 -0.23
C THR A 63 1.51 -19.01 -1.71
N ALA A 64 2.51 -18.22 -2.11
CA ALA A 64 2.94 -18.10 -3.50
C ALA A 64 3.74 -19.31 -4.04
N GLY A 65 3.96 -20.35 -3.22
CA GLY A 65 4.74 -21.53 -3.63
C GLY A 65 6.24 -21.27 -3.79
N ILE A 66 6.76 -20.19 -3.17
CA ILE A 66 8.18 -19.85 -3.21
C ILE A 66 8.98 -20.89 -2.42
N LYS A 67 9.82 -21.67 -3.11
CA LYS A 67 10.59 -22.78 -2.51
C LYS A 67 11.89 -22.33 -1.82
N ARG A 68 12.42 -21.15 -2.19
CA ARG A 68 13.68 -20.62 -1.64
C ARG A 68 13.38 -19.71 -0.44
N LYS A 69 14.33 -19.65 0.50
CA LYS A 69 14.24 -18.75 1.65
C LYS A 69 14.15 -17.28 1.20
N ILE A 70 13.22 -16.55 1.77
CA ILE A 70 13.06 -15.10 1.57
C ILE A 70 13.78 -14.38 2.71
N THR A 71 14.81 -13.62 2.38
CA THR A 71 15.61 -12.87 3.36
C THR A 71 14.96 -11.52 3.69
N ASN A 72 15.44 -10.83 4.73
CA ASN A 72 14.85 -9.56 5.17
C ASN A 72 15.22 -8.37 4.25
N ASP A 73 16.30 -8.48 3.48
CA ASP A 73 16.78 -7.48 2.54
C ASP A 73 16.12 -7.58 1.15
N GLN A 74 15.36 -8.65 0.90
CA GLN A 74 14.56 -8.79 -0.31
C GLN A 74 13.33 -7.88 -0.28
N VAL A 75 13.02 -7.33 -1.45
CA VAL A 75 11.84 -6.50 -1.66
C VAL A 75 10.61 -7.39 -1.60
N ARG A 76 9.69 -7.07 -0.68
CA ARG A 76 8.43 -7.79 -0.48
C ARG A 76 7.23 -7.07 -1.07
N VAL A 77 7.34 -5.74 -1.24
CA VAL A 77 6.30 -4.89 -1.82
C VAL A 77 6.94 -3.87 -2.77
N ILE A 78 6.31 -3.66 -3.92
CA ILE A 78 6.52 -2.48 -4.76
C ILE A 78 5.25 -1.65 -4.65
N ARG A 79 5.36 -0.48 -4.01
CA ARG A 79 4.25 0.46 -3.88
C ARG A 79 4.27 1.39 -5.08
N THR A 80 3.08 1.67 -5.60
CA THR A 80 2.87 2.55 -6.74
C THR A 80 1.98 3.70 -6.29
N VAL A 81 2.46 4.94 -6.38
CA VAL A 81 1.65 6.15 -6.17
C VAL A 81 1.27 6.71 -7.53
N LEU A 82 -0.03 6.90 -7.73
CA LEU A 82 -0.61 7.30 -9.00
C LEU A 82 -1.49 8.53 -8.77
N SER A 83 -1.23 9.62 -9.49
CA SER A 83 -2.10 10.80 -9.46
C SER A 83 -2.05 11.60 -10.76
N PHE A 84 -3.01 12.50 -10.94
CA PHE A 84 -3.02 13.43 -12.07
C PHE A 84 -3.50 14.81 -11.60
N THR A 85 -3.03 15.86 -12.27
CA THR A 85 -3.56 17.21 -12.15
C THR A 85 -4.32 17.56 -13.43
N PHE A 86 -5.47 18.20 -13.25
CA PHE A 86 -6.19 18.82 -14.34
C PHE A 86 -5.94 20.32 -14.29
N ALA A 87 -5.58 20.93 -15.41
CA ALA A 87 -5.50 22.37 -15.56
C ALA A 87 -6.63 22.78 -16.51
N PRO A 88 -7.74 23.37 -16.02
CA PRO A 88 -8.71 23.99 -16.89
C PRO A 88 -8.05 25.14 -17.65
N GLY A 89 -8.33 25.24 -18.95
CA GLY A 89 -7.98 26.39 -19.79
C GLY A 89 -9.00 27.50 -19.64
#